data_AF-A0A660PZ95-F1
#
_entry.id   AF-A0A660PZ95-F1
#
_cell.length_a   1.000
_cell.length_b   1.000
_cell.length_c   1.000
_cell.angle_alpha   90.00
_cell.angle_beta   90.00
_cell.angle_gamma   90.00
#
_symmetry.space_group_name_H-M   'P 1'
#
loop_
_entity.id
_entity.type
_entity.pdbx_description
1 polymer ?
#
loop_
_entity_poly.entity_id
_entity_poly.type
_entity_poly.pdbx_seq_one_letter_code
_entity_poly.pdbx_strand_id
1 'polypeptide(L)'
;MQIICVSRGSQSQGENFAKKLASNLGYECISREQILEEATRRKIPIGKVETAIVKPHRSSEKLARYLVRFKALATTIICEKALKNNIVYHGRTGHLLLQGVDNILRLRIVTDIEHRIGYVVSKFGLSREKAKHYIEQIEEDRRRWVKKFYNVDWDVFTLYDFVINLSQMGVDNAASSICQFTQLPEFQLTPASRNSLEDLYLASRAHLLLTDDPRTAHLDLKVRADRGNILVTYLYQHAKYVPSISEVLRNLEDVKEIVCTQAQTSILWIQESFKVDDASYREVLSLANRWNAAVELLKLVPMQEGECISLADEQPVERAEPWPDAGIIESEDKEDNIPEDISKIYERLLNDGKAGGRRLVSCSQKALLNAIGYSANYRMIIMDNVFLQKGEAIRKRLRQEWSNYISDSSKSPVVALDEIISQYRFGFSQYLRMAAAALLTALVIIMIFKFDNQIITFLSREGPKWRILSTSIIVIFVPLFAFVYSTFTGLLLKLFRFD
;
A
#
# COMPACT_ATOMS: atom_id res chain seq x y z
N MET A 1 -13.77 2.70 -22.03
CA MET A 1 -12.31 2.40 -22.14
C MET A 1 -12.02 1.19 -21.26
N GLN A 2 -11.11 0.30 -21.67
CA GLN A 2 -10.83 -0.94 -20.93
C GLN A 2 -9.33 -1.25 -20.88
N ILE A 3 -8.88 -1.69 -19.70
CA ILE A 3 -7.49 -2.07 -19.43
C ILE A 3 -7.47 -3.53 -18.97
N ILE A 4 -6.81 -4.38 -19.76
CA ILE A 4 -6.59 -5.79 -19.43
C ILE A 4 -5.11 -6.02 -19.19
N CYS A 5 -4.76 -6.56 -18.03
CA CYS A 5 -3.39 -6.85 -17.64
C CYS A 5 -3.17 -8.37 -17.52
N VAL A 6 -2.40 -8.93 -18.45
CA VAL A 6 -2.02 -10.34 -18.48
C VAL A 6 -0.64 -10.54 -17.87
N SER A 7 -0.60 -11.10 -16.66
CA SER A 7 0.63 -11.56 -16.03
C SER A 7 1.00 -12.94 -16.56
N ARG A 8 2.18 -13.06 -17.18
CA ARG A 8 2.68 -14.29 -17.78
C ARG A 8 4.12 -14.59 -17.39
N GLY A 9 4.47 -15.87 -17.42
CA GLY A 9 5.85 -16.31 -17.35
C GLY A 9 6.58 -16.21 -18.69
N SER A 10 7.91 -16.28 -18.65
CA SER A 10 8.70 -16.64 -19.83
C SER A 10 8.37 -18.09 -20.19
N GLN A 11 8.23 -18.39 -21.48
CA GLN A 11 7.97 -19.76 -21.99
C GLN A 11 6.59 -20.34 -21.59
N SER A 12 5.62 -19.49 -21.27
CA SER A 12 4.21 -19.91 -21.25
C SER A 12 3.52 -19.50 -22.55
N GLN A 13 2.39 -20.16 -22.85
CA GLN A 13 1.48 -19.73 -23.91
C GLN A 13 0.80 -18.36 -23.63
N GLY A 14 1.20 -17.67 -22.55
CA GLY A 14 0.57 -16.42 -22.11
C GLY A 14 0.74 -15.25 -23.07
N GLU A 15 1.82 -15.22 -23.86
CA GLU A 15 1.97 -14.19 -24.91
C GLU A 15 0.97 -14.42 -26.04
N ASN A 16 0.88 -15.66 -26.52
CA ASN A 16 -0.09 -16.04 -27.55
C ASN A 16 -1.52 -15.79 -27.06
N PHE A 17 -1.81 -16.10 -25.81
CA PHE A 17 -3.08 -15.77 -25.16
C PHE A 17 -3.38 -14.28 -25.17
N ALA A 18 -2.44 -13.43 -24.74
CA ALA A 18 -2.67 -11.99 -24.72
C ALA A 18 -2.87 -11.39 -26.12
N LYS A 19 -2.08 -11.84 -27.10
CA LYS A 19 -2.23 -11.44 -28.52
C LYS A 19 -3.56 -11.89 -29.10
N LYS A 20 -3.99 -13.12 -28.80
CA LYS A 20 -5.28 -13.63 -29.24
C LYS A 20 -6.44 -12.86 -28.62
N LEU A 21 -6.38 -12.61 -27.31
CA LEU A 21 -7.37 -11.82 -26.58
C LEU A 21 -7.48 -10.41 -27.16
N ALA A 22 -6.35 -9.73 -27.41
CA ALA A 22 -6.34 -8.41 -28.03
C ALA A 22 -6.94 -8.43 -29.43
N SER A 23 -6.62 -9.44 -30.24
CA SER A 23 -7.19 -9.61 -31.60
C SER A 23 -8.70 -9.83 -31.56
N ASN A 24 -9.19 -10.69 -30.67
CA ASN A 24 -10.63 -10.97 -30.52
C ASN A 24 -11.42 -9.72 -30.09
N LEU A 25 -10.82 -8.84 -29.30
CA LEU A 25 -11.44 -7.61 -28.81
C LEU A 25 -11.20 -6.38 -29.72
N GLY A 26 -10.28 -6.48 -30.68
CA GLY A 26 -9.83 -5.33 -31.48
C GLY A 26 -9.02 -4.30 -30.69
N TYR A 27 -8.30 -4.72 -29.65
CA TYR A 27 -7.57 -3.82 -28.74
C TYR A 27 -6.08 -3.74 -29.05
N GLU A 28 -5.43 -2.65 -28.61
CA GLU A 28 -3.98 -2.49 -28.75
C GLU A 28 -3.26 -3.44 -27.78
N CYS A 29 -2.39 -4.31 -28.32
CA CYS A 29 -1.61 -5.26 -27.53
C CYS A 29 -0.24 -4.67 -27.19
N ILE A 30 0.04 -4.51 -25.90
CA ILE A 30 1.27 -3.88 -25.41
C ILE A 30 2.11 -4.89 -24.63
N SER A 31 3.38 -5.03 -25.00
CA SER A 31 4.30 -5.97 -24.38
C SER A 31 5.25 -5.30 -23.39
N ARG A 32 5.73 -6.08 -22.41
CA ARG A 32 6.86 -5.65 -21.57
C ARG A 32 8.08 -5.31 -22.41
N GLU A 33 8.31 -6.05 -23.50
CA GLU A 33 9.45 -5.88 -24.39
C GLU A 33 9.44 -4.49 -25.04
N GLN A 34 8.28 -3.98 -25.47
CA GLN A 34 8.12 -2.61 -25.97
C GLN A 34 8.48 -1.55 -24.92
N ILE A 35 8.14 -1.77 -23.64
CA ILE A 35 8.53 -0.87 -22.53
C ILE A 35 10.05 -0.87 -22.33
N LEU A 36 10.69 -2.04 -22.45
CA LEU A 36 12.16 -2.15 -22.33
C LEU A 36 12.89 -1.49 -23.49
N GLU A 37 12.34 -1.58 -24.70
CA GLU A 37 12.85 -0.87 -25.89
C GLU A 37 12.76 0.65 -25.71
N GLU A 38 11.63 1.16 -25.23
CA GLU A 38 11.47 2.59 -24.92
C GLU A 38 12.42 3.07 -23.83
N ALA A 39 12.60 2.27 -22.77
CA ALA A 39 13.57 2.57 -21.72
C ALA A 39 15.01 2.62 -22.25
N THR A 40 15.35 1.74 -23.19
CA THR A 40 16.65 1.72 -23.86
C THR A 40 16.83 2.98 -24.73
N ARG A 41 15.81 3.38 -25.49
CA ARG A 41 15.81 4.63 -26.28
C ARG A 41 16.04 5.87 -25.39
N ARG A 42 15.46 5.88 -24.18
CA ARG A 42 15.67 6.93 -23.17
C ARG A 42 16.96 6.77 -22.35
N LYS A 43 17.86 5.89 -22.77
CA LYS A 43 19.17 5.65 -22.15
C LYS A 43 19.08 5.19 -20.68
N ILE A 44 17.99 4.52 -20.30
CA ILE A 44 17.89 3.85 -18.99
C ILE A 44 18.68 2.53 -19.08
N PRO A 45 19.70 2.32 -18.23
CA PRO A 45 20.54 1.12 -18.30
C PRO A 45 19.79 -0.09 -17.73
N ILE A 46 19.05 -0.82 -18.57
CA ILE A 46 18.23 -1.98 -18.18
C ILE A 46 19.04 -3.01 -17.39
N GLY A 47 20.26 -3.35 -17.82
CA GLY A 47 21.10 -4.31 -17.08
C GLY A 47 21.40 -3.88 -15.63
N LYS A 48 21.44 -2.58 -15.34
CA LYS A 48 21.56 -2.07 -13.96
C LYS A 48 20.24 -2.16 -13.19
N VAL A 49 19.10 -1.95 -13.86
CA VAL A 49 17.77 -2.20 -13.27
C VAL A 49 17.64 -3.67 -12.87
N GLU A 50 18.03 -4.60 -13.76
CA GLU A 50 18.01 -6.03 -13.45
C GLU A 50 18.97 -6.39 -12.31
N THR A 51 20.18 -5.81 -12.31
CA THR A 51 21.16 -6.00 -11.22
C THR A 51 20.61 -5.52 -9.87
N ALA A 52 19.93 -4.37 -9.83
CA ALA A 52 19.31 -3.81 -8.62
C ALA A 52 18.30 -4.77 -7.98
N ILE A 53 17.70 -5.63 -8.80
CA ILE A 53 16.66 -6.58 -8.42
C ILE A 53 17.25 -7.92 -8.02
N VAL A 54 18.14 -8.48 -8.85
CA VAL A 54 18.69 -9.83 -8.65
C VAL A 54 19.68 -9.87 -7.47
N LYS A 55 20.42 -8.77 -7.22
CA LYS A 55 21.48 -8.72 -6.20
C LYS A 55 21.20 -7.64 -5.13
N PRO A 56 20.18 -7.81 -4.27
CA PRO A 56 19.73 -6.76 -3.35
C PRO A 56 20.76 -6.37 -2.29
N HIS A 57 21.55 -7.31 -1.76
CA HIS A 57 22.60 -7.01 -0.77
C HIS A 57 23.79 -6.22 -1.35
N ARG A 58 23.85 -6.05 -2.67
CA ARG A 58 24.80 -5.18 -3.38
C ARG A 58 24.12 -3.99 -4.05
N SER A 59 22.84 -3.76 -3.78
CA SER A 59 22.11 -2.63 -4.38
C SER A 59 22.62 -1.34 -3.75
N SER A 60 23.38 -0.57 -4.53
CA SER A 60 23.73 0.79 -4.16
C SER A 60 22.53 1.71 -4.32
N GLU A 61 22.54 2.85 -3.63
CA GLU A 61 21.55 3.91 -3.82
C GLU A 61 21.39 4.29 -5.30
N LYS A 62 22.50 4.29 -6.05
CA LYS A 62 22.51 4.50 -7.50
C LYS A 62 21.71 3.45 -8.28
N LEU A 63 21.76 2.18 -7.88
CA LEU A 63 20.98 1.11 -8.50
C LEU A 63 19.49 1.24 -8.21
N ALA A 64 19.12 1.66 -6.99
CA ALA A 64 17.73 1.94 -6.63
C ALA A 64 17.14 3.08 -7.47
N ARG A 65 17.93 4.12 -7.80
CA ARG A 65 17.48 5.23 -8.66
C ARG A 65 17.11 4.78 -10.08
N TYR A 66 17.87 3.85 -10.68
CA TYR A 66 17.50 3.29 -11.99
C TYR A 66 16.18 2.53 -11.94
N LEU A 67 15.91 1.83 -10.84
CA LEU A 67 14.66 1.12 -10.62
C LEU A 67 13.47 2.08 -10.55
N VAL A 68 13.59 3.16 -9.76
CA VAL A 68 12.57 4.19 -9.61
C VAL A 68 12.27 4.86 -10.96
N ARG A 69 13.31 5.25 -11.69
CA ARG A 69 13.19 5.85 -13.03
C ARG A 69 12.50 4.90 -14.02
N PHE A 70 12.88 3.63 -14.04
CA PHE A 70 12.23 2.63 -14.90
C PHE A 70 10.76 2.41 -14.51
N LYS A 71 10.43 2.44 -13.21
CA LYS A 71 9.04 2.37 -12.73
C LYS A 71 8.21 3.56 -13.19
N ALA A 72 8.71 4.78 -13.04
CA ALA A 72 8.04 5.98 -13.52
C ALA A 72 7.79 5.93 -15.04
N LEU A 73 8.78 5.51 -15.83
CA LEU A 73 8.63 5.34 -17.27
C LEU A 73 7.59 4.28 -17.64
N ALA A 74 7.66 3.09 -17.02
CA ALA A 74 6.75 2.00 -17.32
C ALA A 74 5.30 2.38 -16.98
N THR A 75 5.06 3.03 -15.84
CA THR A 75 3.73 3.56 -15.48
C THR A 75 3.27 4.61 -16.49
N THR A 76 4.15 5.55 -16.88
CA THR A 76 3.82 6.61 -17.85
C THR A 76 3.34 6.03 -19.17
N ILE A 77 4.08 5.06 -19.74
CA ILE A 77 3.76 4.46 -21.05
C ILE A 77 2.42 3.71 -20.99
N ILE A 78 2.20 2.91 -19.94
CA ILE A 78 0.95 2.14 -19.83
C ILE A 78 -0.24 3.07 -19.65
N CYS A 79 -0.12 4.10 -18.79
CA CYS A 79 -1.23 5.04 -18.58
C CYS A 79 -1.49 5.87 -19.84
N GLU A 80 -0.46 6.36 -20.53
CA GLU A 80 -0.62 7.10 -21.79
C GLU A 80 -1.41 6.30 -22.83
N LYS A 81 -1.04 5.03 -22.98
CA LYS A 81 -1.69 4.13 -23.94
C LYS A 81 -3.11 3.78 -23.53
N ALA A 82 -3.33 3.51 -22.25
CA ALA A 82 -4.64 3.24 -21.68
C ALA A 82 -5.59 4.44 -21.76
N LEU A 83 -5.07 5.68 -21.71
CA LEU A 83 -5.85 6.90 -21.86
C LEU A 83 -6.27 7.17 -23.31
N LYS A 84 -5.51 6.66 -24.29
CA LYS A 84 -5.80 6.82 -25.72
C LYS A 84 -6.72 5.74 -26.26
N ASN A 85 -6.49 4.47 -25.89
CA ASN A 85 -7.15 3.31 -26.47
C ASN A 85 -7.51 2.26 -25.40
N ASN A 86 -8.36 1.30 -25.76
CA ASN A 86 -8.47 0.04 -25.02
C ASN A 86 -7.20 -0.79 -25.22
N ILE A 87 -6.64 -1.31 -24.12
CA ILE A 87 -5.35 -2.01 -24.16
C ILE A 87 -5.40 -3.39 -23.52
N VAL A 88 -4.63 -4.31 -24.10
CA VAL A 88 -4.20 -5.55 -23.47
C VAL A 88 -2.71 -5.47 -23.23
N TYR A 89 -2.31 -5.22 -21.99
CA TYR A 89 -0.92 -5.28 -21.58
C TYR A 89 -0.54 -6.70 -21.16
N HIS A 90 0.61 -7.21 -21.65
CA HIS A 90 1.16 -8.48 -21.19
C HIS A 90 2.62 -8.37 -20.73
N GLY A 91 2.91 -8.98 -19.58
CA GLY A 91 4.25 -8.96 -19.02
C GLY A 91 4.32 -9.57 -17.61
N ARG A 92 5.21 -9.01 -16.79
CA ARG A 92 5.37 -9.41 -15.38
C ARG A 92 4.54 -8.47 -14.51
N THR A 93 3.39 -8.95 -14.02
CA THR A 93 2.51 -8.25 -13.05
C THR A 93 2.29 -6.76 -13.36
N GLY A 94 1.94 -6.42 -14.61
CA GLY A 94 1.79 -5.02 -15.03
C GLY A 94 0.71 -4.24 -14.32
N HIS A 95 -0.35 -4.93 -13.87
CA HIS A 95 -1.43 -4.32 -13.07
C HIS A 95 -0.90 -3.66 -11.79
N LEU A 96 0.25 -4.09 -11.26
CA LEU A 96 0.87 -3.46 -10.09
C LEU A 96 1.55 -2.11 -10.40
N LEU A 97 1.65 -1.69 -11.65
CA LEU A 97 2.00 -0.32 -12.04
C LEU A 97 0.79 0.63 -11.96
N LEU A 98 -0.42 0.07 -12.01
CA LEU A 98 -1.71 0.78 -12.02
C LEU A 98 -2.37 0.82 -10.62
N GLN A 99 -1.55 1.00 -9.57
CA GLN A 99 -2.05 1.01 -8.19
C GLN A 99 -3.00 2.19 -7.97
N GLY A 100 -4.16 1.92 -7.38
CA GLY A 100 -5.21 2.91 -7.17
C GLY A 100 -6.13 3.13 -8.38
N VAL A 101 -5.88 2.48 -9.51
CA VAL A 101 -6.83 2.42 -10.63
C VAL A 101 -7.69 1.16 -10.46
N ASP A 102 -9.00 1.37 -10.33
CA ASP A 102 -10.00 0.31 -10.25
C ASP A 102 -10.56 -0.02 -11.65
N ASN A 103 -11.46 -0.99 -11.73
CA ASN A 103 -12.09 -1.46 -12.97
C ASN A 103 -11.11 -1.95 -14.06
N ILE A 104 -9.99 -2.54 -13.65
CA ILE A 104 -9.02 -3.18 -14.55
C ILE A 104 -9.14 -4.70 -14.43
N LEU A 105 -9.05 -5.43 -15.56
CA LEU A 105 -9.08 -6.90 -15.56
C LEU A 105 -7.67 -7.46 -15.37
N ARG A 106 -7.44 -8.20 -14.28
CA ARG A 106 -6.13 -8.73 -13.87
C ARG A 106 -6.09 -10.25 -14.08
N LEU A 107 -5.34 -10.68 -15.08
CA LEU A 107 -5.23 -12.08 -15.46
C LEU A 107 -3.85 -12.64 -15.09
N ARG A 108 -3.81 -13.90 -14.66
CA ARG A 108 -2.58 -14.67 -14.53
C ARG A 108 -2.65 -15.92 -15.38
N ILE A 109 -1.66 -16.10 -16.25
CA ILE A 109 -1.54 -17.32 -17.07
C ILE A 109 -0.53 -18.25 -16.42
N VAL A 110 -1.00 -19.47 -16.12
CA VAL A 110 -0.19 -20.57 -15.62
C VAL A 110 -0.25 -21.77 -16.56
N THR A 111 0.77 -22.61 -16.49
CA THR A 111 0.87 -23.84 -17.27
C THR A 111 1.65 -24.84 -16.43
N ASP A 112 1.29 -26.11 -16.53
CA ASP A 112 1.96 -27.19 -15.84
C ASP A 112 3.46 -27.24 -16.17
N ILE A 113 4.25 -27.71 -15.20
CA ILE A 113 5.69 -27.76 -15.29
C ILE A 113 6.17 -28.68 -16.43
N GLU A 114 5.51 -29.82 -16.68
CA GLU A 114 5.93 -30.74 -17.74
C GLU A 114 5.72 -30.16 -19.13
N HIS A 115 4.62 -29.41 -19.34
CA HIS A 115 4.40 -28.68 -20.59
C HIS A 115 5.47 -27.61 -20.83
N ARG A 116 5.87 -26.89 -19.78
CA ARG A 116 6.93 -25.88 -19.88
C ARG A 116 8.30 -26.50 -20.12
N ILE A 117 8.60 -27.61 -19.46
CA ILE A 117 9.81 -28.40 -19.71
C ILE A 117 9.84 -28.84 -21.17
N GLY A 118 8.77 -29.44 -21.68
CA GLY A 118 8.67 -29.86 -23.08
C GLY A 118 8.90 -28.70 -24.07
N TYR A 119 8.33 -27.52 -23.78
CA TYR A 119 8.57 -26.31 -24.56
C TYR A 119 10.03 -25.84 -24.52
N VAL A 120 10.68 -25.88 -23.36
CA VAL A 120 12.08 -25.46 -23.20
C VAL A 120 13.02 -26.45 -23.88
N VAL A 121 12.77 -27.76 -23.75
CA VAL A 121 13.53 -28.81 -24.43
C VAL A 121 13.42 -28.63 -25.95
N SER A 122 12.21 -28.44 -26.49
CA SER A 122 12.03 -28.27 -27.94
C SER A 122 12.64 -26.98 -28.48
N LYS A 123 12.57 -25.89 -27.71
CA LYS A 123 13.06 -24.57 -28.15
C LYS A 123 14.57 -24.38 -27.99
N PHE A 124 15.16 -24.93 -26.93
CA PHE A 124 16.57 -24.69 -26.57
C PHE A 124 17.46 -25.93 -26.66
N GLY A 125 16.91 -27.11 -26.97
CA GLY A 125 17.68 -28.35 -27.09
C GLY A 125 18.33 -28.81 -25.78
N LEU A 126 17.77 -28.40 -24.63
CA LEU A 126 18.28 -28.75 -23.31
C LEU A 126 17.84 -30.16 -22.89
N SER A 127 18.58 -30.81 -21.98
CA SER A 127 18.06 -32.02 -21.31
C SER A 127 16.88 -31.65 -20.42
N ARG A 128 16.05 -32.64 -20.07
CA ARG A 128 14.89 -32.43 -19.19
C ARG A 128 15.29 -31.79 -17.86
N GLU A 129 16.38 -32.26 -17.25
CA GLU A 129 16.89 -31.76 -15.96
C GLU A 129 17.38 -30.32 -16.08
N LYS A 130 18.13 -30.01 -17.15
CA LYS A 130 18.60 -28.64 -17.42
C LYS A 130 17.44 -27.69 -17.71
N ALA A 131 16.43 -28.15 -18.45
CA ALA A 131 15.22 -27.38 -18.73
C ALA A 131 14.44 -27.08 -17.45
N LYS A 132 14.25 -28.08 -16.57
CA LYS A 132 13.62 -27.88 -15.26
C LYS A 132 14.38 -26.87 -14.42
N HIS A 133 15.69 -27.03 -14.28
CA HIS A 133 16.51 -26.11 -13.49
C HIS A 133 16.48 -24.69 -14.04
N TYR A 134 16.54 -24.54 -15.35
CA TYR A 134 16.41 -23.24 -16.02
C TYR A 134 15.06 -22.57 -15.75
N ILE A 135 13.97 -23.33 -15.76
CA ILE A 135 12.64 -22.84 -15.42
C ILE A 135 12.59 -22.35 -13.97
N GLU A 136 13.09 -23.14 -13.02
CA GLU A 136 13.13 -22.79 -11.59
C GLU A 136 13.92 -21.50 -11.36
N GLN A 137 15.08 -21.35 -12.01
CA GLN A 137 15.89 -20.12 -11.93
C GLN A 137 15.12 -18.89 -12.43
N ILE A 138 14.43 -19.00 -13.57
CA ILE A 138 13.61 -17.90 -14.11
C ILE A 138 12.48 -17.52 -13.14
N GLU A 139 11.85 -18.50 -12.50
CA GLU A 139 10.77 -18.23 -11.54
C GLU A 139 11.28 -17.54 -10.28
N GLU A 140 12.43 -17.96 -9.76
CA GLU A 140 13.06 -17.31 -8.62
C GLU A 140 13.46 -15.85 -8.95
N ASP A 141 14.04 -15.62 -10.13
CA ASP A 141 14.33 -14.27 -10.63
C ASP A 141 13.08 -13.40 -10.70
N ARG A 142 11.96 -14.01 -11.07
CA ARG A 142 10.67 -13.33 -11.21
C ARG A 142 10.04 -13.01 -9.86
N ARG A 143 10.12 -13.93 -8.91
CA ARG A 143 9.71 -13.73 -7.52
C ARG A 143 10.50 -12.57 -6.91
N ARG A 144 11.83 -12.58 -7.07
CA ARG A 144 12.70 -11.46 -6.67
C ARG A 144 12.34 -10.16 -7.37
N TRP A 145 12.02 -10.20 -8.67
CA TRP A 145 11.56 -9.04 -9.42
C TRP A 145 10.33 -8.41 -8.81
N VAL A 146 9.26 -9.19 -8.62
CA VAL A 146 7.99 -8.65 -8.12
C VAL A 146 8.13 -8.20 -6.67
N LYS A 147 8.89 -8.94 -5.87
CA LYS A 147 9.19 -8.53 -4.49
C LYS A 147 9.94 -7.21 -4.43
N LYS A 148 11.00 -7.03 -5.22
CA LYS A 148 11.81 -5.79 -5.16
C LYS A 148 11.10 -4.60 -5.82
N PHE A 149 10.40 -4.83 -6.91
CA PHE A 149 9.80 -3.78 -7.72
C PHE A 149 8.46 -3.28 -7.15
N TYR A 150 7.66 -4.20 -6.58
CA TYR A 150 6.31 -3.89 -6.08
C TYR A 150 6.14 -4.10 -4.57
N ASN A 151 7.13 -4.67 -3.87
CA ASN A 151 7.04 -5.09 -2.45
C ASN A 151 6.02 -6.20 -2.17
N VAL A 152 5.67 -6.99 -3.20
CA VAL A 152 4.62 -8.01 -3.14
C VAL A 152 5.17 -9.40 -3.45
N ASP A 153 4.57 -10.42 -2.86
CA ASP A 153 4.86 -11.80 -3.23
C ASP A 153 4.09 -12.20 -4.49
N TRP A 154 4.84 -12.73 -5.47
CA TRP A 154 4.31 -13.10 -6.79
C TRP A 154 3.16 -14.12 -6.72
N ASP A 155 3.16 -14.98 -5.70
CA ASP A 155 2.25 -16.14 -5.56
C ASP A 155 0.93 -15.82 -4.85
N VAL A 156 0.70 -14.54 -4.51
CA VAL A 156 -0.56 -14.11 -3.90
C VAL A 156 -1.66 -14.10 -4.96
N PHE A 157 -2.61 -15.03 -4.85
CA PHE A 157 -3.71 -15.17 -5.81
C PHE A 157 -4.68 -13.98 -5.80
N THR A 158 -4.83 -13.29 -4.67
CA THR A 158 -5.72 -12.12 -4.51
C THR A 158 -5.28 -10.89 -5.32
N LEU A 159 -4.10 -10.93 -5.95
CA LEU A 159 -3.65 -9.91 -6.90
C LEU A 159 -4.36 -9.98 -8.26
N TYR A 160 -5.02 -11.11 -8.55
CA TYR A 160 -5.62 -11.41 -9.84
C TYR A 160 -7.12 -11.63 -9.71
N ASP A 161 -7.86 -11.30 -10.76
CA ASP A 161 -9.27 -11.63 -10.89
C ASP A 161 -9.43 -13.08 -11.37
N PHE A 162 -8.59 -13.49 -12.31
CA PHE A 162 -8.58 -14.84 -12.86
C PHE A 162 -7.17 -15.41 -12.97
N VAL A 163 -7.04 -16.68 -12.57
CA VAL A 163 -5.86 -17.51 -12.83
C VAL A 163 -6.25 -18.59 -13.82
N ILE A 164 -5.68 -18.53 -15.02
CA ILE A 164 -6.05 -19.40 -16.14
C ILE A 164 -4.94 -20.41 -16.35
N ASN A 165 -5.29 -21.69 -16.24
CA ASN A 165 -4.38 -22.79 -16.51
C ASN A 165 -4.54 -23.27 -17.96
N LEU A 166 -3.52 -23.04 -18.79
CA LEU A 166 -3.49 -23.43 -20.21
C LEU A 166 -2.88 -24.82 -20.45
N SER A 167 -2.91 -25.70 -19.44
CA SER A 167 -2.39 -27.08 -19.61
C SER A 167 -3.34 -27.95 -20.42
N GLN A 168 -4.65 -27.83 -20.20
CA GLN A 168 -5.67 -28.57 -20.95
C GLN A 168 -6.49 -27.67 -21.88
N MET A 169 -6.75 -26.42 -21.45
CA MET A 169 -7.51 -25.48 -22.24
C MET A 169 -6.63 -24.80 -23.29
N GLY A 170 -7.02 -24.92 -24.55
CA GLY A 170 -6.36 -24.24 -25.67
C GLY A 170 -6.48 -22.71 -25.58
N VAL A 171 -5.50 -22.02 -26.16
CA VAL A 171 -5.41 -20.54 -26.14
C VAL A 171 -6.67 -19.88 -26.71
N ASP A 172 -7.20 -20.39 -27.82
CA ASP A 172 -8.38 -19.82 -28.47
C ASP A 172 -9.62 -19.88 -27.56
N ASN A 173 -9.92 -21.06 -26.99
CA ASN A 173 -11.05 -21.23 -26.08
C ASN A 173 -10.89 -20.37 -24.83
N ALA A 174 -9.68 -20.33 -24.27
CA ALA A 174 -9.40 -19.50 -23.10
C ALA A 174 -9.63 -18.01 -23.39
N ALA A 175 -9.13 -17.51 -24.52
CA ALA A 175 -9.27 -16.11 -24.90
C ALA A 175 -10.74 -15.75 -25.17
N SER A 176 -11.49 -16.62 -25.86
CA SER A 176 -12.91 -16.44 -26.13
C SER A 176 -13.75 -16.40 -24.84
N SER A 177 -13.46 -17.27 -23.87
CA SER A 177 -14.13 -17.24 -22.56
C SER A 177 -13.89 -15.92 -21.82
N ILE A 178 -12.65 -15.41 -21.85
CA ILE A 178 -12.32 -14.13 -21.20
C ILE A 178 -12.99 -12.93 -21.88
N CYS A 179 -13.23 -12.96 -23.19
CA CYS A 179 -13.97 -11.92 -23.90
C CYS A 179 -15.41 -11.72 -23.36
N GLN A 180 -15.99 -12.74 -22.72
CA GLN A 180 -17.31 -12.59 -22.09
C GLN A 180 -17.20 -11.84 -20.76
N PHE A 181 -16.19 -12.17 -19.94
CA PHE A 181 -15.96 -11.48 -18.67
C PHE A 181 -15.59 -10.02 -18.88
N THR A 182 -14.92 -9.66 -19.98
CA THR A 182 -14.60 -8.25 -20.27
C THR A 182 -15.84 -7.38 -20.44
N GLN A 183 -17.02 -7.94 -20.71
CA GLN A 183 -18.26 -7.16 -20.83
C GLN A 183 -18.88 -6.79 -19.47
N LEU A 184 -18.37 -7.34 -18.36
CA LEU A 184 -18.91 -7.06 -17.03
C LEU A 184 -18.56 -5.63 -16.57
N PRO A 185 -19.48 -4.92 -15.90
CA PRO A 185 -19.26 -3.55 -15.40
C PRO A 185 -18.03 -3.40 -14.50
N GLU A 186 -17.68 -4.43 -13.73
CA GLU A 186 -16.52 -4.45 -12.85
C GLU A 186 -15.18 -4.31 -13.60
N PHE A 187 -15.17 -4.53 -14.91
CA PHE A 187 -13.98 -4.42 -15.77
C PHE A 187 -14.10 -3.31 -16.82
N GLN A 188 -15.09 -2.41 -16.68
CA GLN A 188 -15.25 -1.22 -17.51
C GLN A 188 -14.85 0.02 -16.71
N LEU A 189 -13.96 0.85 -17.25
CA LEU A 189 -13.51 2.06 -16.56
C LEU A 189 -14.70 2.99 -16.29
N THR A 190 -14.92 3.29 -15.01
CA THR A 190 -15.83 4.33 -14.55
C THR A 190 -15.16 5.72 -14.65
N PRO A 191 -15.92 6.83 -14.59
CA PRO A 191 -15.35 8.17 -14.52
C PRO A 191 -14.34 8.34 -13.36
N ALA A 192 -14.65 7.79 -12.19
CA ALA A 192 -13.73 7.80 -11.04
C ALA A 192 -12.42 7.04 -11.33
N SER A 193 -12.50 5.85 -11.95
CA SER A 193 -11.31 5.08 -12.33
C SER A 193 -10.49 5.74 -13.43
N ARG A 194 -11.16 6.44 -14.36
CA ARG A 194 -10.50 7.28 -15.37
C ARG A 194 -9.75 8.45 -14.73
N ASN A 195 -10.36 9.17 -13.80
CA ASN A 195 -9.71 10.24 -13.05
C ASN A 195 -8.46 9.72 -12.30
N SER A 196 -8.57 8.56 -11.63
CA SER A 196 -7.42 7.90 -11.00
C SER A 196 -6.31 7.52 -11.99
N LEU A 197 -6.67 7.14 -13.22
CA LEU A 197 -5.70 6.84 -14.28
C LEU A 197 -5.01 8.11 -14.80
N GLU A 198 -5.76 9.21 -14.97
CA GLU A 198 -5.24 10.53 -15.36
C GLU A 198 -4.29 11.08 -14.28
N ASP A 199 -4.67 10.97 -13.01
CA ASP A 199 -3.80 11.33 -11.88
C ASP A 199 -2.54 10.48 -11.82
N LEU A 200 -2.67 9.16 -12.03
CA LEU A 200 -1.51 8.27 -12.08
C LEU A 200 -0.59 8.60 -13.26
N TYR A 201 -1.16 8.93 -14.42
CA TYR A 201 -0.41 9.37 -15.59
C TYR A 201 0.35 10.67 -15.29
N LEU A 202 -0.32 11.67 -14.73
CA LEU A 202 0.28 12.95 -14.36
C LEU A 202 1.42 12.77 -13.34
N ALA A 203 1.16 12.00 -12.28
CA ALA A 203 2.15 11.72 -11.24
C ALA A 203 3.37 10.96 -11.79
N SER A 204 3.16 9.99 -12.69
CA SER A 204 4.25 9.22 -13.28
C SER A 204 5.10 10.03 -14.26
N ARG A 205 4.49 10.92 -15.05
CA ARG A 205 5.21 11.91 -15.88
C ARG A 205 6.04 12.87 -15.04
N ALA A 206 5.44 13.45 -14.01
CA ALA A 206 6.12 14.36 -13.10
C ALA A 206 7.32 13.67 -12.41
N HIS A 207 7.13 12.45 -11.94
CA HIS A 207 8.21 11.66 -11.36
C HIS A 207 9.30 11.35 -12.39
N LEU A 208 8.93 11.00 -13.63
CA LEU A 208 9.90 10.74 -14.68
C LEU A 208 10.76 11.97 -14.98
N LEU A 209 10.15 13.16 -15.12
CA LEU A 209 10.88 14.42 -15.32
C LEU A 209 11.86 14.71 -14.17
N LEU A 210 11.41 14.54 -12.92
CA LEU A 210 12.26 14.72 -11.75
C LEU A 210 13.43 13.73 -11.70
N THR A 211 13.25 12.51 -12.20
CA THR A 211 14.34 11.53 -12.30
C THR A 211 15.26 11.72 -13.50
N ASP A 212 14.83 12.49 -14.49
CA ASP A 212 15.60 12.83 -15.69
C ASP A 212 16.49 14.07 -15.48
N ASP A 213 16.04 15.05 -14.67
CA ASP A 213 16.83 16.25 -14.38
C ASP A 213 18.00 15.96 -13.42
N PRO A 214 19.26 16.30 -13.78
CA PRO A 214 20.45 16.06 -12.95
C PRO A 214 20.40 16.66 -11.54
N ARG A 215 19.62 17.73 -11.32
CA ARG A 215 19.50 18.44 -10.03
C ARG A 215 18.57 17.72 -9.07
N THR A 216 17.65 16.90 -9.57
CA THR A 216 16.63 16.20 -8.77
C THR A 216 16.75 14.67 -8.84
N ALA A 217 17.51 14.12 -9.79
CA ALA A 217 17.63 12.68 -10.01
C ALA A 217 18.23 11.87 -8.83
N HIS A 218 18.92 12.53 -7.90
CA HIS A 218 19.46 11.90 -6.69
C HIS A 218 18.54 11.98 -5.47
N LEU A 219 17.40 12.66 -5.58
CA LEU A 219 16.48 12.87 -4.48
C LEU A 219 15.55 11.67 -4.32
N ASP A 220 15.23 11.32 -3.08
CA ASP A 220 14.14 10.39 -2.77
C ASP A 220 12.83 11.18 -2.66
N LEU A 221 12.00 11.08 -3.70
CA LEU A 221 10.76 11.84 -3.86
C LEU A 221 9.58 10.89 -4.02
N LYS A 222 8.49 11.19 -3.33
CA LYS A 222 7.19 10.55 -3.55
C LYS A 222 6.28 11.55 -4.25
N VAL A 223 5.87 11.21 -5.47
CA VAL A 223 5.04 12.08 -6.31
C VAL A 223 3.63 11.53 -6.38
N ARG A 224 2.64 12.40 -6.21
CA ARG A 224 1.22 12.12 -6.39
C ARG A 224 0.56 13.24 -7.15
N ALA A 225 -0.55 12.92 -7.80
CA ALA A 225 -1.41 13.91 -8.41
C ALA A 225 -2.85 13.73 -7.91
N ASP A 226 -3.59 14.82 -7.91
CA ASP A 226 -5.02 14.89 -7.61
C ASP A 226 -5.63 16.03 -8.46
N ARG A 227 -6.32 15.66 -9.54
CA ARG A 227 -7.05 16.57 -10.45
C ARG A 227 -6.25 17.76 -10.97
N GLY A 228 -5.01 17.50 -11.35
CA GLY A 228 -4.07 18.50 -11.85
C GLY A 228 -3.17 19.12 -10.78
N ASN A 229 -3.39 18.84 -9.50
CA ASN A 229 -2.51 19.28 -8.42
C ASN A 229 -1.44 18.22 -8.15
N ILE A 230 -0.16 18.60 -8.21
CA ILE A 230 0.95 17.70 -7.95
C ILE A 230 1.44 17.90 -6.52
N LEU A 231 1.48 16.81 -5.76
CA LEU A 231 2.09 16.77 -4.44
C LEU A 231 3.41 16.02 -4.50
N VAL A 232 4.49 16.69 -4.12
CA VAL A 232 5.83 16.09 -4.00
C VAL A 232 6.21 16.03 -2.52
N THR A 233 6.28 14.82 -1.97
CA THR A 233 6.84 14.59 -0.64
C THR A 233 8.35 14.37 -0.72
N TYR A 234 9.11 15.08 0.11
CA TYR A 234 10.57 15.00 0.16
C TYR A 234 11.10 14.88 1.60
N LEU A 235 12.29 14.29 1.74
CA LEU A 235 12.98 14.17 3.03
C LEU A 235 13.60 15.51 3.48
N TYR A 236 13.72 15.75 4.79
CA TYR A 236 14.29 16.98 5.36
C TYR A 236 15.63 17.42 4.72
N GLN A 237 16.54 16.48 4.51
CA GLN A 237 17.85 16.71 3.87
C GLN A 237 17.78 17.26 2.44
N HIS A 238 16.62 17.16 1.79
CA HIS A 238 16.38 17.61 0.42
C HIS A 238 15.67 18.97 0.33
N ALA A 239 15.39 19.64 1.46
CA ALA A 239 14.70 20.93 1.48
C ALA A 239 15.35 22.01 0.59
N LYS A 240 16.68 22.00 0.47
CA LYS A 240 17.42 22.93 -0.40
C LYS A 240 17.13 22.79 -1.90
N TYR A 241 16.56 21.66 -2.33
CA TYR A 241 16.26 21.38 -3.73
C TYR A 241 14.80 21.68 -4.12
N VAL A 242 13.97 22.13 -3.18
CA VAL A 242 12.56 22.47 -3.44
C VAL A 242 12.40 23.47 -4.60
N PRO A 243 13.20 24.55 -4.72
CA PRO A 243 13.11 25.45 -5.87
C PRO A 243 13.37 24.74 -7.21
N SER A 244 14.34 23.80 -7.24
CA SER A 244 14.65 23.02 -8.43
C SER A 244 13.53 22.04 -8.79
N ILE A 245 12.88 21.43 -7.78
CA ILE A 245 11.71 20.55 -7.98
C ILE A 245 10.59 21.35 -8.66
N SER A 246 10.25 22.52 -8.12
CA SER A 246 9.20 23.37 -8.69
C SER A 246 9.54 23.84 -10.10
N GLU A 247 10.80 24.19 -10.38
CA GLU A 247 11.24 24.61 -11.71
C GLU A 247 11.15 23.50 -12.75
N VAL A 248 11.56 22.28 -12.41
CA VAL A 248 11.46 21.11 -13.31
C VAL A 248 10.01 20.80 -13.66
N LEU A 249 9.11 20.88 -12.66
CA LEU A 249 7.70 20.55 -12.84
C LEU A 249 6.88 21.64 -13.55
N ARG A 250 7.36 22.89 -13.60
CA ARG A 250 6.70 23.97 -14.36
C ARG A 250 6.59 23.69 -15.86
N ASN A 251 7.49 22.86 -16.40
CA ASN A 251 7.49 22.50 -17.82
C ASN A 251 6.45 21.41 -18.16
N LEU A 252 5.72 20.90 -17.17
CA LEU A 252 4.76 19.84 -17.37
C LEU A 252 3.38 20.46 -17.67
N GLU A 253 2.80 20.06 -18.81
CA GLU A 253 1.44 20.43 -19.22
C GLU A 253 0.40 19.80 -18.28
N ASP A 254 -0.78 20.42 -18.13
CA ASP A 254 -1.90 19.94 -17.31
C ASP A 254 -1.71 20.04 -15.77
N VAL A 255 -0.77 20.88 -15.31
CA VAL A 255 -0.56 21.16 -13.88
C VAL A 255 -1.27 22.45 -13.47
N LYS A 256 -2.12 22.37 -12.44
CA LYS A 256 -2.77 23.53 -11.82
C LYS A 256 -1.93 24.11 -10.68
N GLU A 257 -1.50 23.24 -9.77
CA GLU A 257 -0.73 23.63 -8.58
C GLU A 257 0.34 22.60 -8.26
N ILE A 258 1.46 23.06 -7.71
CA ILE A 258 2.56 22.20 -7.24
C ILE A 258 2.77 22.48 -5.76
N VAL A 259 2.56 21.46 -4.93
CA VAL A 259 2.78 21.52 -3.49
C VAL A 259 3.94 20.60 -3.12
N CYS A 260 4.85 21.10 -2.28
CA CYS A 260 5.96 20.33 -1.75
C CYS A 260 5.79 20.16 -0.23
N THR A 261 5.68 18.92 0.23
CA THR A 261 5.54 18.58 1.65
C THR A 261 6.79 17.89 2.16
N GLN A 262 7.35 18.40 3.25
CA GLN A 262 8.47 17.75 3.92
C GLN A 262 7.97 16.64 4.85
N ALA A 263 8.41 15.39 4.63
CA ALA A 263 8.15 14.29 5.54
C ALA A 263 9.19 13.17 5.46
N GLN A 264 9.49 12.53 6.59
CA GLN A 264 10.31 11.32 6.67
C GLN A 264 9.49 10.04 6.45
N THR A 265 8.18 10.10 6.71
CA THR A 265 7.29 8.95 6.63
C THR A 265 5.86 9.38 6.29
N SER A 266 4.94 8.43 6.15
CA SER A 266 3.54 8.69 5.86
C SER A 266 2.64 7.98 6.87
N ILE A 267 1.58 8.67 7.30
CA ILE A 267 0.46 8.12 8.05
C ILE A 267 -0.73 8.10 7.09
N LEU A 268 -1.45 6.98 7.02
CA LEU A 268 -2.71 6.92 6.30
C LEU A 268 -3.87 7.06 7.28
N TRP A 269 -4.79 7.98 7.02
CA TRP A 269 -5.97 8.21 7.83
C TRP A 269 -7.24 7.88 7.04
N ILE A 270 -7.93 6.84 7.47
CA ILE A 270 -9.13 6.28 6.83
C ILE A 270 -10.37 6.64 7.63
N GLN A 271 -11.34 7.33 7.03
CA GLN A 271 -12.65 7.63 7.64
C GLN A 271 -13.78 7.59 6.61
N GLU A 272 -15.03 7.38 7.05
CA GLU A 272 -16.22 7.54 6.17
C GLU A 272 -16.68 9.01 6.14
N SER A 273 -16.49 9.74 7.25
CA SER A 273 -16.81 11.16 7.37
C SER A 273 -15.70 11.89 8.11
N PHE A 274 -15.19 12.95 7.48
CA PHE A 274 -14.11 13.78 8.01
C PHE A 274 -14.69 15.02 8.69
N LYS A 275 -14.70 15.05 10.03
CA LYS A 275 -15.18 16.22 10.77
C LYS A 275 -14.02 17.17 11.10
N VAL A 276 -14.19 18.42 10.68
CA VAL A 276 -13.16 19.47 10.71
C VAL A 276 -12.78 19.90 12.15
N ASP A 277 -13.69 19.76 13.12
CA ASP A 277 -13.50 20.22 14.52
C ASP A 277 -13.31 19.07 15.52
N ASP A 278 -12.94 17.88 15.05
CA ASP A 278 -12.81 16.72 15.91
C ASP A 278 -11.53 16.76 16.77
N ALA A 279 -11.60 16.23 17.99
CA ALA A 279 -10.41 15.94 18.80
C ALA A 279 -9.40 15.09 18.01
N SER A 280 -9.93 14.28 17.09
CA SER A 280 -9.20 13.40 16.19
C SER A 280 -8.19 14.13 15.30
N TYR A 281 -8.53 15.29 14.73
CA TYR A 281 -7.61 16.05 13.88
C TYR A 281 -6.36 16.49 14.66
N ARG A 282 -6.56 17.05 15.86
CA ARG A 282 -5.46 17.54 16.71
C ARG A 282 -4.52 16.42 17.11
N GLU A 283 -5.06 15.23 17.34
CA GLU A 283 -4.26 14.07 17.73
C GLU A 283 -3.46 13.51 16.56
N VAL A 284 -4.08 13.33 15.39
CA VAL A 284 -3.39 12.92 14.17
C VAL A 284 -2.29 13.93 13.82
N LEU A 285 -2.55 15.24 13.93
CA LEU A 285 -1.55 16.28 13.70
C LEU A 285 -0.41 16.21 14.73
N SER A 286 -0.70 15.95 16.00
CA SER A 286 0.32 15.77 17.03
C SER A 286 1.25 14.59 16.74
N LEU A 287 0.70 13.47 16.24
CA LEU A 287 1.48 12.30 15.81
C LEU A 287 2.31 12.60 14.57
N ALA A 288 1.70 13.27 13.58
CA ALA A 288 2.36 13.66 12.34
C ALA A 288 3.56 14.60 12.61
N ASN A 289 3.41 15.54 13.55
CA ASN A 289 4.52 16.40 13.99
C ASN A 289 5.62 15.59 14.67
N ARG A 290 5.27 14.71 15.62
CA ARG A 290 6.24 13.90 16.36
C ARG A 290 7.06 12.97 15.45
N TRP A 291 6.42 12.38 14.44
CA TRP A 291 7.09 11.45 13.51
C TRP A 291 7.60 12.11 12.24
N ASN A 292 7.44 13.43 12.11
CA ASN A 292 7.70 14.17 10.87
C ASN A 292 7.06 13.46 9.66
N ALA A 293 5.78 13.10 9.79
CA ALA A 293 5.04 12.32 8.82
C ALA A 293 4.10 13.21 8.00
N ALA A 294 3.94 12.87 6.73
CA ALA A 294 2.83 13.37 5.91
C ALA A 294 1.57 12.55 6.22
N VAL A 295 0.41 13.21 6.27
CA VAL A 295 -0.89 12.61 6.52
C VAL A 295 -1.62 12.47 5.19
N GLU A 296 -1.96 11.24 4.86
CA GLU A 296 -2.73 10.89 3.68
C GLU A 296 -4.16 10.60 4.08
N LEU A 297 -5.12 11.17 3.36
CA LEU A 297 -6.54 11.00 3.64
C LEU A 297 -7.15 9.95 2.71
N LEU A 298 -7.93 9.04 3.26
CA LEU A 298 -8.71 8.08 2.48
C LEU A 298 -10.13 8.11 2.99
N LYS A 299 -11.06 8.57 2.15
CA LYS A 299 -12.48 8.56 2.47
C LYS A 299 -13.15 7.32 1.89
N LEU A 300 -13.78 6.54 2.78
CA LEU A 300 -14.65 5.43 2.38
C LEU A 300 -16.01 6.00 1.98
N VAL A 301 -16.43 5.72 0.76
CA VAL A 301 -17.75 6.08 0.25
C VAL A 301 -18.62 4.83 0.31
N PRO A 302 -19.77 4.86 0.99
CA PRO A 302 -20.70 3.74 0.98
C PRO A 302 -21.18 3.50 -0.45
N MET A 303 -21.24 2.24 -0.89
CA MET A 303 -21.88 1.91 -2.16
C MET A 303 -23.34 2.35 -2.08
N GLN A 304 -23.80 3.19 -3.02
CA GLN A 304 -25.21 3.48 -3.14
C GLN A 304 -25.93 2.19 -3.57
N GLU A 305 -26.94 1.74 -2.82
CA GLU A 305 -27.74 0.53 -3.07
C GLU A 305 -28.63 0.63 -4.35
N GLY A 306 -28.24 1.43 -5.35
CA GLY A 306 -29.03 1.71 -6.57
C GLY A 306 -28.48 1.16 -7.89
N GLU A 307 -27.26 0.58 -7.91
CA GLU A 307 -26.70 -0.10 -9.10
C GLU A 307 -26.87 -1.62 -9.07
N CYS A 308 -27.65 -2.14 -8.12
CA CYS A 308 -28.21 -3.48 -8.22
C CYS A 308 -29.43 -3.40 -9.14
N ILE A 309 -29.25 -3.66 -10.44
CA ILE A 309 -30.37 -4.13 -11.25
C ILE A 309 -30.88 -5.39 -10.54
N SER A 310 -32.06 -5.27 -9.93
CA SER A 310 -32.79 -6.40 -9.38
C SER A 310 -33.04 -7.38 -10.53
N LEU A 311 -32.23 -8.42 -10.62
CA LEU A 311 -32.53 -9.55 -11.48
C LEU A 311 -33.65 -10.35 -10.82
N ALA A 312 -34.77 -10.38 -11.54
CA ALA A 312 -35.90 -11.31 -11.47
C ALA A 312 -37.01 -11.01 -10.45
N ASP A 313 -37.99 -10.21 -10.90
CA ASP A 313 -39.31 -10.81 -11.13
C ASP A 313 -39.20 -11.70 -12.38
N GLU A 314 -39.58 -12.97 -12.23
CA GLU A 314 -39.51 -13.99 -13.28
C GLU A 314 -40.41 -13.64 -14.47
N GLN A 315 -39.82 -13.43 -15.65
CA GLN A 315 -40.48 -13.74 -16.92
C GLN A 315 -39.53 -14.51 -17.84
N PRO A 316 -40.04 -15.50 -18.62
CA PRO A 316 -39.19 -16.38 -19.43
C PRO A 316 -38.54 -15.59 -20.57
N VAL A 317 -37.22 -15.69 -20.67
CA VAL A 317 -36.41 -15.05 -21.72
C VAL A 317 -36.69 -15.74 -23.06
N GLU A 318 -37.47 -15.09 -23.92
CA GLU A 318 -37.43 -15.34 -25.37
C GLU A 318 -36.07 -14.89 -25.93
N ARG A 319 -35.54 -15.65 -26.90
CA ARG A 319 -34.22 -15.45 -27.51
C ARG A 319 -34.04 -14.01 -27.98
N ALA A 320 -33.13 -13.29 -27.33
CA ALA A 320 -32.75 -11.94 -27.73
C ALA A 320 -31.98 -11.97 -29.06
N GLU A 321 -32.44 -11.14 -30.01
CA GLU A 321 -31.75 -10.83 -31.26
C GLU A 321 -30.42 -10.07 -31.02
N PRO A 322 -29.52 -10.01 -32.02
CA PRO A 322 -28.24 -9.31 -31.91
C PRO A 322 -28.47 -7.82 -31.62
N TRP A 323 -27.78 -7.30 -30.60
CA TRP A 323 -27.90 -5.90 -30.20
C TRP A 323 -27.49 -4.94 -31.35
N PRO A 324 -28.34 -3.97 -31.71
CA PRO A 324 -27.93 -2.88 -32.59
C PRO A 324 -26.99 -1.93 -31.83
N ASP A 325 -26.05 -1.35 -32.59
CA ASP A 325 -24.98 -0.45 -32.14
C ASP A 325 -25.35 0.38 -30.91
N ALA A 326 -24.59 0.16 -29.83
CA ALA A 326 -24.73 0.90 -28.58
C ALA A 326 -24.42 2.39 -28.84
N GLY A 327 -25.49 3.17 -29.02
CA GLY A 327 -25.46 4.61 -29.00
C GLY A 327 -24.82 5.09 -27.71
N ILE A 328 -23.87 6.01 -27.86
CA ILE A 328 -23.23 6.74 -26.77
C ILE A 328 -24.34 7.46 -26.02
N ILE A 329 -24.70 6.96 -24.83
CA ILE A 329 -25.41 7.77 -23.85
C ILE A 329 -24.36 8.77 -23.35
N GLU A 330 -24.42 10.00 -23.85
CA GLU A 330 -23.79 11.15 -23.23
C GLU A 330 -24.45 11.32 -21.85
N SER A 331 -23.88 10.68 -20.84
CA SER A 331 -24.16 11.03 -19.45
C SER A 331 -23.59 12.41 -19.23
N GLU A 332 -24.46 13.39 -19.00
CA GLU A 332 -24.10 14.75 -18.58
C GLU A 332 -22.91 14.71 -17.62
N ASP A 333 -21.86 15.48 -17.93
CA ASP A 333 -20.68 15.72 -17.11
C ASP A 333 -21.10 16.34 -15.77
N LYS A 334 -21.56 15.51 -14.83
CA LYS A 334 -21.59 15.88 -13.42
C LYS A 334 -20.13 15.96 -13.01
N GLU A 335 -19.59 17.17 -12.93
CA GLU A 335 -18.35 17.45 -12.19
C GLU A 335 -18.39 16.65 -10.89
N ASP A 336 -17.56 15.60 -10.80
CA ASP A 336 -17.48 14.70 -9.66
C ASP A 336 -17.15 15.54 -8.42
N ASN A 337 -18.16 15.95 -7.66
CA ASN A 337 -17.98 16.88 -6.55
C ASN A 337 -17.29 16.13 -5.42
N ILE A 338 -15.99 16.37 -5.20
CA ILE A 338 -15.27 15.80 -4.05
C ILE A 338 -16.03 16.25 -2.81
N PRO A 339 -16.42 15.34 -1.91
CA PRO A 339 -17.10 15.70 -0.68
C PRO A 339 -16.37 16.84 0.05
N GLU A 340 -17.11 17.90 0.40
CA GLU A 340 -16.52 19.14 0.94
C GLU A 340 -15.74 18.90 2.25
N ASP A 341 -16.10 17.83 2.98
CA ASP A 341 -15.51 17.45 4.26
C ASP A 341 -14.04 17.02 4.14
N ILE A 342 -13.69 16.14 3.18
CA ILE A 342 -12.30 15.73 2.95
C ILE A 342 -11.47 16.89 2.38
N SER A 343 -12.07 17.76 1.56
CA SER A 343 -11.41 18.94 1.00
C SER A 343 -10.98 19.92 2.07
N LYS A 344 -11.87 20.25 3.01
CA LYS A 344 -11.56 21.16 4.13
C LYS A 344 -10.42 20.65 5.01
N ILE A 345 -10.40 19.35 5.33
CA ILE A 345 -9.28 18.78 6.13
C ILE A 345 -7.98 18.76 5.33
N TYR A 346 -8.05 18.43 4.04
CA TYR A 346 -6.88 18.43 3.18
C TYR A 346 -6.24 19.82 3.08
N GLU A 347 -7.04 20.87 2.88
CA GLU A 347 -6.56 22.26 2.87
C GLU A 347 -5.91 22.68 4.20
N ARG A 348 -6.47 22.26 5.34
CA ARG A 348 -5.83 22.49 6.65
C ARG A 348 -4.48 21.79 6.75
N LEU A 349 -4.37 20.53 6.31
CA LEU A 349 -3.10 19.80 6.29
C LEU A 349 -2.08 20.40 5.32
N LEU A 350 -2.54 21.02 4.22
CA LEU A 350 -1.68 21.78 3.30
C LEU A 350 -1.09 23.00 4.01
N ASN A 351 -1.93 23.79 4.69
CA ASN A 351 -1.50 24.96 5.46
C ASN A 351 -0.52 24.60 6.59
N ASP A 352 -0.72 23.44 7.24
CA ASP A 352 0.18 22.92 8.27
C ASP A 352 1.46 22.26 7.69
N GLY A 353 1.58 22.15 6.36
CA GLY A 353 2.71 21.53 5.68
C GLY A 353 2.82 20.02 5.93
N LYS A 354 1.70 19.35 6.23
CA LYS A 354 1.61 17.92 6.55
C LYS A 354 0.82 17.10 5.54
N ALA A 355 0.33 17.68 4.45
CA ALA A 355 -0.43 16.95 3.43
C ALA A 355 0.39 15.86 2.71
N GLY A 356 -0.15 14.64 2.63
CA GLY A 356 0.40 13.49 1.89
C GLY A 356 -0.47 13.01 0.72
N GLY A 357 -1.59 13.70 0.46
CA GLY A 357 -2.56 13.40 -0.60
C GLY A 357 -3.90 12.93 -0.04
N ARG A 358 -4.90 12.83 -0.91
CA ARG A 358 -6.24 12.35 -0.56
C ARG A 358 -6.79 11.39 -1.62
N ARG A 359 -7.66 10.46 -1.23
CA ARG A 359 -8.33 9.50 -2.12
C ARG A 359 -9.76 9.22 -1.69
N LEU A 360 -10.61 8.94 -2.67
CA LEU A 360 -11.95 8.43 -2.49
C LEU A 360 -11.95 6.96 -2.88
N VAL A 361 -12.52 6.10 -2.04
CA VAL A 361 -12.55 4.66 -2.28
C VAL A 361 -13.92 4.12 -1.92
N SER A 362 -14.45 3.24 -2.77
CA SER A 362 -15.69 2.53 -2.46
C SER A 362 -15.49 1.61 -1.25
N CYS A 363 -16.57 1.32 -0.52
CA CYS A 363 -16.55 0.48 0.68
C CYS A 363 -16.37 -1.02 0.37
N SER A 364 -15.37 -1.39 -0.43
CA SER A 364 -14.95 -2.77 -0.72
C SER A 364 -13.54 -3.01 -0.17
N GLN A 365 -13.32 -4.16 0.48
CA GLN A 365 -12.01 -4.56 1.00
C GLN A 365 -10.93 -4.56 -0.09
N LYS A 366 -11.28 -5.01 -1.30
CA LYS A 366 -10.35 -5.08 -2.44
C LYS A 366 -10.00 -3.71 -2.98
N ALA A 367 -10.99 -2.83 -3.12
CA ALA A 367 -10.78 -1.44 -3.53
C ALA A 367 -9.89 -0.71 -2.51
N LEU A 368 -10.13 -0.94 -1.21
CA LEU A 368 -9.31 -0.37 -0.14
C LEU A 368 -7.86 -0.85 -0.22
N LEU A 369 -7.60 -2.15 -0.37
CA LEU A 369 -6.23 -2.64 -0.53
C LEU A 369 -5.53 -2.08 -1.78
N ASN A 370 -6.25 -1.98 -2.89
CA ASN A 370 -5.72 -1.38 -4.12
C ASN A 370 -5.35 0.10 -3.91
N ALA A 371 -6.20 0.83 -3.20
CA ALA A 371 -6.01 2.24 -2.90
C ALA A 371 -4.92 2.52 -1.86
N ILE A 372 -4.74 1.66 -0.85
CA ILE A 372 -3.59 1.72 0.06
C ILE A 372 -2.30 1.53 -0.74
N GLY A 373 -2.35 0.60 -1.71
CA GLY A 373 -1.26 0.25 -2.59
C GLY A 373 -0.29 -0.69 -1.91
N TYR A 374 0.01 -1.82 -2.55
CA TYR A 374 0.88 -2.84 -1.96
C TYR A 374 2.34 -2.41 -1.77
N SER A 375 2.74 -1.30 -2.41
CA SER A 375 4.09 -0.75 -2.30
C SER A 375 4.21 0.40 -1.30
N ALA A 376 3.11 0.84 -0.70
CA ALA A 376 3.12 1.93 0.25
C ALA A 376 3.49 1.43 1.65
N ASN A 377 4.62 1.92 2.18
CA ASN A 377 5.03 1.66 3.55
C ASN A 377 4.55 2.82 4.42
N TYR A 378 3.38 2.64 5.04
CA TYR A 378 2.89 3.57 6.06
C TYR A 378 3.52 3.22 7.40
N ARG A 379 3.92 4.23 8.17
CA ARG A 379 4.35 3.99 9.56
C ARG A 379 3.17 3.52 10.40
N MET A 380 1.98 4.02 10.08
CA MET A 380 0.73 3.67 10.75
C MET A 380 -0.45 3.94 9.83
N ILE A 381 -1.48 3.11 9.95
CA ILE A 381 -2.78 3.31 9.35
C ILE A 381 -3.77 3.58 10.50
N ILE A 382 -4.40 4.74 10.50
CA ILE A 382 -5.42 5.13 11.47
C ILE A 382 -6.76 4.95 10.79
N MET A 383 -7.57 4.01 11.27
CA MET A 383 -8.92 3.78 10.74
C MET A 383 -9.93 4.16 11.80
N ASP A 384 -10.77 5.17 11.54
CA ASP A 384 -11.72 5.70 12.51
C ASP A 384 -13.02 6.20 11.88
N ASN A 385 -14.11 6.28 12.64
CA ASN A 385 -15.43 6.72 12.12
C ASN A 385 -15.82 6.04 10.79
N VAL A 386 -15.63 4.72 10.72
CA VAL A 386 -16.00 3.87 9.58
C VAL A 386 -17.29 3.09 9.88
N PHE A 387 -18.04 2.70 8.84
CA PHE A 387 -19.32 1.97 8.95
C PHE A 387 -20.36 2.71 9.80
N LEU A 388 -20.53 4.01 9.51
CA LEU A 388 -21.41 4.90 10.27
C LEU A 388 -22.88 4.49 10.18
N GLN A 389 -23.28 3.88 9.07
CA GLN A 389 -24.63 3.35 8.85
C GLN A 389 -24.96 2.12 9.72
N LYS A 390 -23.95 1.45 10.30
CA LYS A 390 -24.13 0.23 11.11
C LYS A 390 -24.13 0.57 12.61
N GLY A 391 -24.85 -0.24 13.39
CA GLY A 391 -24.88 -0.14 14.86
C GLY A 391 -23.50 -0.34 15.51
N GLU A 392 -23.32 0.15 16.73
CA GLU A 392 -22.01 0.27 17.39
C GLU A 392 -21.26 -1.08 17.51
N ALA A 393 -21.96 -2.16 17.88
CA ALA A 393 -21.36 -3.49 18.00
C ALA A 393 -20.86 -4.04 16.65
N ILE A 394 -21.65 -3.86 15.59
CA ILE A 394 -21.29 -4.27 14.22
C ILE A 394 -20.11 -3.44 13.73
N ARG A 395 -20.12 -2.13 14.02
CA ARG A 395 -19.02 -1.23 13.67
C ARG A 395 -17.70 -1.66 14.28
N LYS A 396 -17.67 -1.98 15.58
CA LYS A 396 -16.46 -2.47 16.26
C LYS A 396 -15.95 -3.76 15.64
N ARG A 397 -16.85 -4.72 15.37
CA ARG A 397 -16.51 -5.99 14.74
C ARG A 397 -15.93 -5.80 13.33
N LEU A 398 -16.62 -5.06 12.46
CA LEU A 398 -16.19 -4.82 11.07
C LEU A 398 -14.88 -4.03 11.01
N ARG A 399 -14.71 -3.02 11.88
CA ARG A 399 -13.45 -2.29 12.02
C ARG A 399 -12.32 -3.24 12.39
N GLN A 400 -12.51 -4.12 13.35
CA GLN A 400 -11.49 -5.08 13.77
C GLN A 400 -11.16 -6.09 12.66
N GLU A 401 -12.17 -6.60 11.95
CA GLU A 401 -12.00 -7.49 10.81
C GLU A 401 -11.19 -6.83 9.68
N TRP A 402 -11.53 -5.59 9.31
CA TRP A 402 -10.82 -4.85 8.27
C TRP A 402 -9.41 -4.45 8.72
N SER A 403 -9.23 -4.06 9.99
CA SER A 403 -7.90 -3.78 10.54
C SER A 403 -6.99 -5.00 10.46
N ASN A 404 -7.48 -6.19 10.80
CA ASN A 404 -6.70 -7.43 10.68
C ASN A 404 -6.35 -7.72 9.22
N TYR A 405 -7.35 -7.63 8.33
CA TYR A 405 -7.16 -7.88 6.90
C TYR A 405 -6.11 -6.95 6.26
N ILE A 406 -6.15 -5.66 6.60
CA ILE A 406 -5.20 -4.65 6.11
C ILE A 406 -3.83 -4.84 6.75
N SER A 407 -3.76 -5.14 8.05
CA SER A 407 -2.50 -5.37 8.76
C SER A 407 -1.74 -6.56 8.16
N ASP A 408 -2.45 -7.66 7.91
CA ASP A 408 -1.88 -8.87 7.30
C ASP A 408 -1.37 -8.62 5.88
N SER A 409 -2.06 -7.76 5.12
CA SER A 409 -1.75 -7.50 3.71
C SER A 409 -0.71 -6.40 3.49
N SER A 410 -0.72 -5.33 4.30
CA SER A 410 0.09 -4.12 4.11
C SER A 410 1.37 -4.07 4.97
N LYS A 411 1.53 -5.01 5.91
CA LYS A 411 2.61 -5.03 6.92
C LYS A 411 2.70 -3.77 7.78
N SER A 412 1.70 -2.91 7.72
CA SER A 412 1.63 -1.64 8.45
C SER A 412 0.64 -1.80 9.60
N PRO A 413 0.96 -1.34 10.82
CA PRO A 413 0.04 -1.47 11.94
C PRO A 413 -1.21 -0.61 11.70
N VAL A 414 -2.37 -1.24 11.81
CA VAL A 414 -3.68 -0.55 11.74
C VAL A 414 -4.18 -0.36 13.16
N VAL A 415 -4.44 0.89 13.55
CA VAL A 415 -4.78 1.25 14.93
C VAL A 415 -6.02 2.13 14.96
N ALA A 416 -6.87 1.94 15.96
CA ALA A 416 -7.97 2.83 16.25
C ALA A 416 -7.46 4.10 16.94
N LEU A 417 -8.04 5.27 16.64
CA LEU A 417 -7.60 6.51 17.28
C LEU A 417 -7.86 6.47 18.80
N ASP A 418 -8.98 5.92 19.23
CA ASP A 418 -9.30 5.73 20.65
C ASP A 418 -8.24 4.90 21.41
N GLU A 419 -7.65 3.89 20.75
CA GLU A 419 -6.58 3.09 21.33
C GLU A 419 -5.30 3.91 21.49
N ILE A 420 -4.96 4.73 20.50
CA ILE A 420 -3.84 5.68 20.57
C ILE A 420 -4.08 6.66 21.73
N ILE A 421 -5.27 7.26 21.83
CA ILE A 421 -5.62 8.16 22.93
C ILE A 421 -5.44 7.47 24.28
N SER A 422 -5.91 6.23 24.43
CA SER A 422 -5.77 5.46 25.67
C SER A 422 -4.33 5.10 26.02
N GLN A 423 -3.47 4.91 25.01
CA GLN A 423 -2.06 4.62 25.20
C GLN A 423 -1.28 5.88 25.59
N TYR A 424 -1.59 7.05 25.01
CA TYR A 424 -0.82 8.29 25.18
C TYR A 424 -1.40 9.31 26.17
N ARG A 425 -2.68 9.21 26.57
CA ARG A 425 -3.25 10.00 27.66
C ARG A 425 -3.11 9.24 28.97
N PHE A 426 -2.39 9.83 29.91
CA PHE A 426 -2.28 9.35 31.28
C PHE A 426 -3.68 9.34 31.93
N GLY A 427 -4.30 8.18 32.04
CA GLY A 427 -5.61 8.05 32.68
C GLY A 427 -5.53 8.40 34.17
N PHE A 428 -6.62 8.89 34.77
CA PHE A 428 -6.67 9.16 36.22
C PHE A 428 -6.27 7.93 37.05
N SER A 429 -6.65 6.73 36.60
CA SER A 429 -6.24 5.46 37.22
C SER A 429 -4.73 5.20 37.14
N GLN A 430 -4.05 5.67 36.08
CA GLN A 430 -2.60 5.55 35.94
C GLN A 430 -1.87 6.56 36.84
N TYR A 431 -2.41 7.76 37.06
CA TYR A 431 -1.92 8.67 38.09
C TYR A 431 -2.03 8.06 39.49
N LEU A 432 -3.17 7.44 39.80
CA LEU A 432 -3.38 6.80 41.10
C LEU A 432 -2.42 5.62 41.31
N ARG A 433 -2.22 4.78 40.28
CA ARG A 433 -1.25 3.67 40.31
C ARG A 433 0.19 4.17 40.43
N MET A 434 0.56 5.23 39.71
CA MET A 434 1.88 5.85 39.81
C MET A 434 2.12 6.41 41.22
N ALA A 435 1.15 7.12 41.79
CA ALA A 435 1.23 7.65 43.15
C ALA A 435 1.34 6.52 44.20
N ALA A 436 0.56 5.45 44.05
CA ALA A 436 0.62 4.29 44.94
C ALA A 436 1.98 3.57 44.84
N ALA A 437 2.50 3.36 43.62
CA ALA A 437 3.81 2.77 43.41
C ALA A 437 4.94 3.65 43.96
N ALA A 438 4.87 4.98 43.74
CA ALA A 438 5.82 5.94 44.29
C ALA A 438 5.83 5.92 45.83
N LEU A 439 4.65 5.90 46.45
CA LEU A 439 4.51 5.84 47.90
C LEU A 439 5.05 4.53 48.46
N LEU A 440 4.76 3.40 47.81
CA LEU A 440 5.24 2.09 48.24
C LEU A 440 6.76 1.96 48.09
N THR A 441 7.34 2.46 46.99
CA THR A 441 8.79 2.56 46.81
C THR A 441 9.43 3.45 47.88
N ALA A 442 8.87 4.64 48.14
CA ALA A 442 9.38 5.55 49.16
C ALA A 442 9.30 4.92 50.57
N LEU A 443 8.20 4.26 50.90
CA LEU A 443 8.01 3.57 52.18
C LEU A 443 9.05 2.46 52.35
N VAL A 444 9.28 1.65 51.32
CA VAL A 444 10.31 0.59 51.36
C VAL A 444 11.71 1.19 51.57
N ILE A 445 12.06 2.26 50.84
CA ILE A 445 13.35 2.94 50.99
C ILE A 445 13.49 3.50 52.42
N ILE A 446 12.48 4.21 52.93
CA ILE A 446 12.47 4.74 54.31
C ILE A 446 12.61 3.61 55.32
N MET A 447 11.94 2.49 55.12
CA MET A 447 12.01 1.34 56.01
C MET A 447 13.41 0.71 56.01
N ILE A 448 14.06 0.59 54.85
CA ILE A 448 15.45 0.12 54.74
C ILE A 448 16.39 1.05 55.50
N PHE A 449 16.26 2.37 55.33
CA PHE A 449 17.11 3.34 56.02
C PHE A 449 16.84 3.41 57.53
N LYS A 450 15.58 3.28 57.96
CA LYS A 450 15.21 3.37 59.39
C LYS A 450 15.59 2.13 60.18
N PHE A 451 15.63 0.96 59.54
CA PHE A 451 15.92 -0.32 60.18
C PHE A 451 17.26 -0.92 59.72
N ASP A 452 18.16 -0.10 59.19
CA ASP A 452 19.46 -0.48 58.67
C ASP A 452 20.25 -1.40 59.62
N ASN A 453 20.38 -1.01 60.89
CA ASN A 453 21.08 -1.77 61.92
C ASN A 453 20.40 -3.11 62.22
N GLN A 454 19.07 -3.17 62.20
CA GLN A 454 18.31 -4.39 62.46
C GLN A 454 18.41 -5.36 61.28
N ILE A 455 18.38 -4.84 60.05
CA ILE A 455 18.55 -5.62 58.83
C ILE A 455 19.96 -6.20 58.77
N ILE A 456 20.99 -5.39 59.04
CA ILE A 456 22.38 -5.86 59.06
C ILE A 456 22.56 -6.95 60.13
N THR A 457 22.05 -6.72 61.35
CA THR A 457 22.10 -7.69 62.45
C THR A 457 21.36 -8.99 62.13
N PHE A 458 20.24 -8.90 61.40
CA PHE A 458 19.46 -10.06 60.94
C PHE A 458 20.20 -10.85 59.86
N LEU A 459 20.88 -10.17 58.94
CA LEU A 459 21.65 -10.79 57.85
C LEU A 459 22.99 -11.37 58.34
N SER A 460 23.58 -10.83 59.41
CA SER A 460 24.86 -11.26 59.97
C SER A 460 24.77 -12.38 61.01
N ARG A 461 23.55 -12.87 61.33
CA ARG A 461 23.34 -13.86 62.39
C ARG A 461 23.80 -15.26 61.96
N GLU A 462 24.66 -15.90 62.75
CA GLU A 462 25.21 -17.21 62.43
C GLU A 462 24.27 -18.37 62.82
N GLY A 463 24.07 -19.30 61.88
CA GLY A 463 23.28 -20.52 62.06
C GLY A 463 22.68 -21.03 60.74
N PRO A 464 22.67 -22.36 60.48
CA PRO A 464 22.22 -22.90 59.20
C PRO A 464 20.75 -22.61 58.90
N LYS A 465 19.87 -22.62 59.93
CA LYS A 465 18.44 -22.28 59.79
C LYS A 465 18.22 -20.79 59.44
N TRP A 466 19.02 -19.89 60.02
CA TRP A 466 18.91 -18.45 59.80
C TRP A 466 19.43 -18.03 58.42
N ARG A 467 20.51 -18.66 57.93
CA ARG A 467 21.04 -18.43 56.58
C ARG A 467 20.04 -18.81 55.48
N ILE A 468 19.32 -19.92 55.65
CA ILE A 468 18.29 -20.34 54.70
C ILE A 468 17.12 -19.34 54.71
N LEU A 469 16.69 -18.89 55.90
CA LEU A 469 15.60 -17.94 56.04
C LEU A 469 15.93 -16.56 55.45
N SER A 470 17.11 -16.01 55.73
CA SER A 470 17.53 -14.71 55.20
C SER A 470 17.69 -14.73 53.68
N THR A 471 18.26 -15.81 53.13
CA THR A 471 18.40 -15.99 51.68
C THR A 471 17.03 -16.06 51.00
N SER A 472 16.09 -16.82 51.55
CA SER A 472 14.72 -16.90 51.02
C SER A 472 14.00 -15.55 51.04
N ILE A 473 14.16 -14.76 52.10
CA ILE A 473 13.54 -13.42 52.19
C ILE A 473 14.14 -12.47 51.14
N ILE A 474 15.45 -12.47 50.95
CA ILE A 474 16.10 -11.64 49.91
C ILE A 474 15.63 -12.04 48.51
N VAL A 475 15.57 -13.36 48.23
CA VAL A 475 15.12 -13.89 46.94
C VAL A 475 13.68 -13.51 46.62
N ILE A 476 12.82 -13.33 47.63
CA ILE A 476 11.43 -12.88 47.44
C ILE A 476 11.35 -11.34 47.36
N PHE A 477 12.08 -10.65 48.23
CA PHE A 477 11.98 -9.19 48.38
C PHE A 477 12.60 -8.43 47.20
N VAL A 478 13.75 -8.85 46.69
CA VAL A 478 14.45 -8.15 45.61
C VAL A 478 13.62 -8.10 44.31
N PRO A 479 13.03 -9.22 43.82
CA PRO A 479 12.14 -9.17 42.65
C PRO A 479 10.87 -8.35 42.89
N LEU A 480 10.30 -8.41 44.10
CA LEU A 480 9.10 -7.65 44.44
C LEU A 480 9.37 -6.14 44.43
N PHE A 481 10.48 -5.71 45.04
CA PHE A 481 10.89 -4.31 45.00
C PHE A 481 11.23 -3.85 43.59
N ALA A 482 11.96 -4.67 42.82
CA ALA A 482 12.27 -4.39 41.42
C ALA A 482 11.00 -4.24 40.57
N PHE A 483 9.97 -5.05 40.80
CA PHE A 483 8.68 -4.95 40.11
C PHE A 483 7.96 -3.63 40.43
N VAL A 484 7.87 -3.25 41.70
CA VAL A 484 7.21 -1.99 42.12
C VAL A 484 7.98 -0.78 41.60
N TYR A 485 9.30 -0.78 41.76
CA TYR A 485 10.16 0.30 41.27
C TYR A 485 10.08 0.44 39.75
N SER A 486 10.13 -0.68 39.01
CA SER A 486 9.99 -0.71 37.55
C SER A 486 8.61 -0.20 37.10
N THR A 487 7.56 -0.54 37.84
CA THR A 487 6.21 -0.03 37.57
C THR A 487 6.15 1.49 37.73
N PHE A 488 6.76 2.03 38.79
CA PHE A 488 6.85 3.47 39.00
C PHE A 488 7.66 4.17 37.91
N THR A 489 8.89 3.69 37.62
CA THR A 489 9.75 4.32 36.60
C THR A 489 9.18 4.21 35.20
N GLY A 490 8.56 3.08 34.84
CA GLY A 490 7.87 2.91 33.57
C GLY A 490 6.69 3.88 33.40
N LEU A 491 5.89 4.09 34.45
CA LEU A 491 4.82 5.10 34.43
C LEU A 491 5.39 6.53 34.40
N LEU A 492 6.45 6.82 35.15
CA LEU A 492 7.10 8.12 35.16
C LEU A 492 7.65 8.50 33.77
N LEU A 493 8.35 7.58 33.10
CA LEU A 493 8.85 7.79 31.73
C LEU A 493 7.71 8.08 30.75
N LYS A 494 6.64 7.29 30.84
CA LYS A 494 5.43 7.46 30.04
C LYS A 494 4.76 8.83 30.28
N LEU A 495 4.84 9.38 31.50
CA LEU A 495 4.27 10.69 31.85
C LEU A 495 5.05 11.83 31.18
N PHE A 496 6.38 11.73 31.17
CA PHE A 496 7.25 12.72 30.55
C PHE A 496 7.41 12.56 29.03
N ARG A 497 6.74 11.58 28.41
CA ARG A 497 6.80 11.30 26.96
C ARG A 497 8.22 11.04 26.45
N PHE A 498 9.12 10.57 27.32
CA PHE A 498 10.38 9.99 26.89
C PHE A 498 10.12 8.53 26.56
N ASP A 499 10.01 8.21 25.27
CA ASP A 499 10.07 6.85 24.73
C ASP A 499 11.47 6.62 24.15
#